data_AF-A0A817NBK9-F1
#
_entry.id   AF-A0A817NBK9-F1
#
_cell.length_a   1.000
_cell.length_b   1.000
_cell.length_c   1.000
_cell.angle_alpha   90.00
_cell.angle_beta   90.00
_cell.angle_gamma   90.00
#
_symmetry.space_group_name_H-M   'P 1'
#
loop_
_entity.id
_entity.type
_entity.pdbx_description
1 polymer ?
#
loop_
_entity_poly.entity_id
_entity_poly.type
_entity_poly.pdbx_seq_one_letter_code
_entity_poly.pdbx_strand_id
1 'polypeptide(L)'
;MTLITTSTISKNPRVAINSSIITLLIHLVMHIHELVYYRTVQGPHSSAVLCITDFHTNIVDTYNRTMTFIHHMAPFCVQIVTITLLIAFTARRRSKTTGKRMTFTRQLIKQFSTQKELYTMPTIIILSALPQIILTFSLACTELNGLKQHALLVAYLLSFAPQLLGFVLYVLPSSAYKKEFSETKIGKSFIKWM
;
A
#
# COMPACT_ATOMS: atom_id res chain seq x y z
N MET A 1 2.87 1.64 26.89
CA MET A 1 2.79 1.23 25.47
C MET A 1 3.82 2.04 24.70
N THR A 2 5.07 1.57 24.63
CA THR A 2 6.20 2.28 24.03
C THR A 2 6.93 1.29 23.12
N LEU A 3 6.43 1.18 21.89
CA LEU A 3 6.94 0.22 20.90
C LEU A 3 7.31 0.89 19.58
N ILE A 4 7.68 2.16 19.63
CA ILE A 4 8.45 2.78 18.56
C ILE A 4 9.71 3.29 19.24
N THR A 5 10.79 2.50 19.15
CA THR A 5 12.11 3.10 19.27
C THR A 5 12.31 3.86 17.96
N THR A 6 11.66 5.02 17.85
CA THR A 6 12.00 5.97 16.80
C THR A 6 13.48 6.26 16.98
N SER A 7 14.27 6.09 15.92
CA SER A 7 15.64 6.58 15.94
C SER A 7 15.59 8.06 16.34
N THR A 8 16.57 8.52 17.12
CA THR A 8 16.68 9.94 17.51
C THR A 8 16.62 10.88 16.30
N ILE A 9 16.98 10.40 15.11
CA ILE A 9 16.90 11.07 13.82
C ILE A 9 15.44 11.34 13.38
N SER A 10 14.52 10.40 13.59
CA SER A 10 13.11 10.51 13.17
C SER A 10 12.28 11.45 14.04
N LYS A 11 12.79 11.89 15.20
CA LYS A 11 12.10 12.86 16.06
C LYS A 11 12.20 14.29 15.55
N ASN A 12 13.10 14.57 14.60
CA ASN A 12 13.21 15.90 14.01
C ASN A 12 12.09 16.08 12.95
N PRO A 13 11.12 16.99 13.16
CA PRO A 13 10.01 17.18 12.23
C PRO A 13 10.50 17.55 10.82
N ARG A 14 11.64 18.26 10.71
CA ARG A 14 12.22 18.63 9.41
C ARG A 14 12.70 17.43 8.61
N VAL A 15 13.22 16.40 9.28
CA VAL A 15 13.69 15.17 8.61
C VAL A 15 12.50 14.37 8.08
N ALA A 16 11.43 14.24 8.87
CA ALA A 16 10.20 13.57 8.45
C ALA A 16 9.48 14.30 7.30
N ILE A 17 9.44 15.64 7.35
CA ILE A 17 8.88 16.46 6.28
C ILE A 17 9.71 16.30 5.01
N ASN A 18 11.05 16.46 5.10
CA ASN A 18 11.92 16.32 3.95
C ASN A 18 11.85 14.91 3.35
N SER A 19 11.82 13.84 4.15
CA SER A 19 11.68 12.48 3.62
C SER A 19 10.34 12.29 2.91
N SER A 20 9.27 12.90 3.43
CA SER A 20 7.94 12.82 2.81
C SER A 20 7.89 13.58 1.49
N ILE A 21 8.45 14.79 1.43
CA ILE A 21 8.55 15.60 0.21
C ILE A 21 9.39 14.89 -0.85
N ILE A 22 10.55 14.35 -0.46
CA ILE A 22 11.42 13.59 -1.39
C ILE A 22 10.67 12.38 -1.94
N THR A 23 9.95 11.64 -1.09
CA THR A 23 9.16 10.49 -1.53
C THR A 23 8.06 10.91 -2.52
N LEU A 24 7.35 12.01 -2.24
CA LEU A 24 6.33 12.56 -3.14
C LEU A 24 6.93 12.94 -4.50
N LEU A 25 8.08 13.64 -4.51
CA LEU A 25 8.76 14.04 -5.74
C LEU A 25 9.19 12.82 -6.56
N ILE A 26 9.78 11.81 -5.93
CA ILE A 26 10.16 10.55 -6.60
C ILE A 26 8.92 9.89 -7.22
N HIS A 27 7.81 9.86 -6.49
CA HIS A 27 6.55 9.29 -6.98
C HIS A 27 6.03 10.03 -8.21
N LEU A 28 6.02 11.37 -8.17
CA LEU A 28 5.59 12.20 -9.30
C LEU A 28 6.47 11.99 -10.53
N VAL A 29 7.79 11.93 -10.35
CA VAL A 29 8.74 11.65 -11.44
C VAL A 29 8.53 10.25 -12.01
N MET A 30 8.20 9.25 -11.18
CA MET A 30 7.89 7.90 -11.65
C MET A 30 6.61 7.81 -12.47
N HIS A 31 5.68 8.76 -12.38
CA HIS A 31 4.43 8.76 -13.15
C HIS A 31 4.38 9.81 -14.27
N ILE A 32 5.39 10.68 -14.37
CA ILE A 32 5.39 11.77 -15.35
C ILE A 32 5.40 11.26 -16.79
N HIS A 33 5.97 10.08 -17.04
CA HIS A 33 5.98 9.50 -18.39
C HIS A 33 4.56 9.16 -18.85
N GLU A 34 3.68 8.68 -17.97
CA GLU A 34 2.29 8.40 -18.32
C GLU A 34 1.56 9.67 -18.79
N LEU A 35 1.79 10.80 -18.11
CA LEU A 35 1.28 12.12 -18.49
C LEU A 35 1.76 12.59 -19.87
N VAL A 36 3.01 12.33 -20.22
CA VAL A 36 3.62 12.78 -21.49
C VAL A 36 3.12 11.97 -22.69
N TYR A 37 2.81 10.68 -22.51
CA TYR A 37 2.40 9.78 -23.59
C TYR A 37 0.87 9.62 -23.72
N TYR A 38 0.08 10.42 -23.00
CA TYR A 38 -1.37 10.45 -23.21
C TYR A 38 -1.72 11.02 -24.59
N ARG A 39 -2.54 10.27 -25.32
CA ARG A 39 -3.15 10.71 -26.57
C ARG A 39 -4.65 10.48 -26.54
N THR A 40 -5.37 11.37 -27.20
CA THR A 40 -6.79 11.21 -27.49
C THR A 40 -6.95 10.42 -28.79
N VAL A 41 -7.63 9.28 -28.73
CA VAL A 41 -7.95 8.44 -29.88
C VAL A 41 -9.47 8.36 -30.00
N GLN A 42 -9.97 8.40 -31.23
CA GLN A 42 -11.41 8.29 -31.47
C GLN A 42 -11.84 6.82 -31.35
N GLY A 43 -12.89 6.55 -30.57
CA GLY A 43 -13.34 5.19 -30.32
C GLY A 43 -13.74 4.46 -31.61
N PRO A 44 -13.39 3.17 -31.77
CA PRO A 44 -13.68 2.41 -33.00
C PRO A 44 -15.18 2.21 -33.27
N HIS A 45 -16.03 2.33 -32.23
CA HIS A 45 -17.48 2.08 -32.31
C HIS A 45 -18.36 3.20 -31.74
N SER A 46 -17.77 4.30 -31.28
CA SER A 46 -18.52 5.45 -30.76
C SER A 46 -17.80 6.75 -31.07
N SER A 47 -18.55 7.85 -31.22
CA SER A 47 -18.00 9.20 -31.34
C SER A 47 -17.31 9.71 -30.07
N ALA A 48 -17.13 8.84 -29.06
CA ALA A 48 -16.43 9.16 -27.83
C ALA A 48 -14.93 9.25 -28.08
N VAL A 49 -14.35 10.35 -27.62
CA VAL A 49 -12.89 10.54 -27.57
C VAL A 49 -12.37 9.80 -26.35
N LEU A 50 -11.51 8.81 -26.56
CA LEU A 50 -10.87 8.04 -25.50
C LEU A 50 -9.47 8.58 -25.23
N CYS A 51 -9.10 8.73 -23.96
CA CYS A 51 -7.74 9.13 -23.57
C CYS A 51 -6.96 7.88 -23.17
N ILE A 52 -5.97 7.50 -23.96
CA ILE A 52 -5.14 6.32 -23.73
C ILE A 52 -3.67 6.69 -23.73
N THR A 53 -2.87 5.99 -22.92
CA THR A 53 -1.41 6.04 -23.00
C THR A 53 -0.95 5.22 -24.19
N ASP A 54 -0.30 5.88 -25.14
CA ASP A 54 0.17 5.25 -26.38
C ASP A 54 1.70 5.28 -26.43
N PHE A 55 2.30 4.14 -26.08
CA PHE A 55 3.74 3.96 -26.10
C PHE A 55 4.18 3.48 -27.49
N HIS A 56 4.47 4.43 -28.38
CA HIS A 56 4.91 4.20 -29.77
C HIS A 56 6.14 3.28 -29.91
N THR A 57 6.93 3.14 -28.86
CA THR A 57 8.16 2.33 -28.86
C THR A 57 8.07 1.21 -27.83
N ASN A 58 8.43 -0.02 -28.24
CA ASN A 58 8.48 -1.20 -27.37
C ASN A 58 9.37 -1.00 -26.12
N ILE A 59 10.38 -0.13 -26.22
CA ILE A 59 11.27 0.23 -25.11
C ILE A 59 10.50 0.95 -23.99
N VAL A 60 9.65 1.92 -24.34
CA VAL A 60 8.86 2.70 -23.38
C VAL A 60 7.73 1.86 -22.78
N ASP A 61 7.10 0.97 -23.57
CA ASP A 61 6.11 0.03 -23.03
C ASP A 61 6.74 -0.95 -22.02
N THR A 62 7.89 -1.53 -22.36
CA THR A 62 8.62 -2.44 -21.47
C THR A 62 9.08 -1.72 -20.19
N TYR A 63 9.56 -0.48 -20.32
CA TYR A 63 9.92 0.37 -19.18
C TYR A 63 8.71 0.64 -18.28
N ASN A 64 7.58 1.05 -18.87
CA ASN A 64 6.34 1.33 -18.13
C ASN A 64 5.90 0.11 -17.33
N ARG A 65 5.83 -1.06 -17.97
CA ARG A 65 5.42 -2.31 -17.32
C ARG A 65 6.36 -2.71 -16.19
N THR A 66 7.67 -2.56 -16.40
CA THR A 66 8.68 -2.84 -15.38
C THR A 66 8.57 -1.88 -14.20
N MET A 67 8.38 -0.58 -14.47
CA MET A 67 8.17 0.42 -13.43
C MET A 67 6.89 0.18 -12.64
N THR A 68 5.76 -0.11 -13.29
CA THR A 68 4.51 -0.47 -12.60
C THR A 68 4.72 -1.68 -11.69
N PHE A 69 5.44 -2.71 -12.14
CA PHE A 69 5.75 -3.89 -11.33
C PHE A 69 6.61 -3.53 -10.10
N ILE A 70 7.72 -2.81 -10.33
CA ILE A 70 8.62 -2.37 -9.25
C ILE A 70 7.88 -1.50 -8.25
N HIS A 71 7.05 -0.57 -8.72
CA HIS A 71 6.29 0.35 -7.89
C HIS A 71 5.36 -0.39 -6.91
N HIS A 72 4.75 -1.50 -7.33
CA HIS A 72 3.87 -2.27 -6.46
C HIS A 72 4.65 -3.29 -5.59
N MET A 73 5.68 -3.95 -6.14
CA MET A 73 6.39 -5.02 -5.44
C MET A 73 7.50 -4.54 -4.52
N ALA A 74 8.25 -3.49 -4.87
CA ALA A 74 9.35 -3.01 -4.05
C ALA A 74 8.88 -2.51 -2.67
N PRO A 75 7.82 -1.68 -2.55
CA PRO A 75 7.31 -1.27 -1.25
C PRO A 75 6.86 -2.45 -0.40
N PHE A 76 6.26 -3.48 -1.02
CA PHE A 76 5.87 -4.69 -0.30
C PHE A 76 7.04 -5.43 0.33
N CYS A 77 8.06 -5.72 -0.48
CA CYS A 77 9.22 -6.47 -0.04
C CYS A 77 9.94 -5.71 1.08
N VAL A 78 10.14 -4.41 0.90
CA VAL A 78 10.75 -3.54 1.93
C VAL A 78 9.89 -3.54 3.20
N GLN A 79 8.57 -3.43 3.08
CA GLN A 79 7.66 -3.41 4.22
C GLN A 79 7.70 -4.73 5.01
N ILE A 80 7.58 -5.88 4.34
CA ILE A 80 7.66 -7.21 4.98
C ILE A 80 9.02 -7.38 5.67
N VAL A 81 10.12 -7.10 4.98
CA VAL A 81 11.46 -7.27 5.54
C VAL A 81 11.63 -6.36 6.76
N THR A 82 11.25 -5.09 6.65
CA THR A 82 11.38 -4.10 7.73
C THR A 82 10.58 -4.50 8.96
N ILE A 83 9.31 -4.89 8.82
CA ILE A 83 8.49 -5.32 9.97
C ILE A 83 9.05 -6.61 10.57
N THR A 84 9.48 -7.57 9.74
CA THR A 84 10.06 -8.84 10.22
C THR A 84 11.28 -8.57 11.07
N LEU A 85 12.19 -7.72 10.58
CA LEU A 85 13.37 -7.30 11.32
C LEU A 85 13.00 -6.54 12.60
N LEU A 86 12.03 -5.62 12.55
CA LEU A 86 11.56 -4.87 13.72
C LEU A 86 11.05 -5.81 14.82
N ILE A 87 10.21 -6.77 14.48
CA ILE A 87 9.67 -7.75 15.42
C ILE A 87 10.78 -8.64 15.96
N ALA A 88 11.68 -9.13 15.09
CA ALA A 88 12.80 -9.96 15.50
C ALA A 88 13.74 -9.24 16.48
N PHE A 89 14.13 -7.98 16.18
CA PHE A 89 14.95 -7.17 17.08
C PHE A 89 14.25 -6.86 18.39
N THR A 90 12.96 -6.54 18.34
CA THR A 90 12.15 -6.28 19.54
C THR A 90 12.05 -7.53 20.43
N ALA A 91 11.79 -8.70 19.83
CA ALA A 91 11.73 -9.97 20.54
C ALA A 91 13.09 -10.35 21.14
N ARG A 92 14.19 -10.15 20.40
CA ARG A 92 15.57 -10.36 20.92
C ARG A 92 15.87 -9.44 22.10
N ARG A 93 15.55 -8.15 21.99
CA ARG A 93 15.80 -7.17 23.06
C ARG A 93 15.00 -7.49 24.32
N ARG A 94 13.72 -7.84 24.16
CA ARG A 94 12.85 -8.25 25.29
C ARG A 94 13.27 -9.58 25.91
N SER A 95 13.74 -10.54 25.12
CA SER A 95 14.27 -11.80 25.63
C SER A 95 15.53 -11.57 26.48
N LYS A 96 16.42 -10.66 26.06
CA LYS A 96 17.62 -10.29 26.83
C LYS A 96 17.28 -9.58 28.16
N THR A 97 16.25 -8.73 28.20
CA THR A 97 15.87 -8.00 29.42
C THR A 97 14.98 -8.79 30.38
N THR A 98 14.23 -9.79 29.91
CA THR A 98 13.27 -10.55 30.76
C THR A 98 13.90 -11.79 31.43
N GLY A 99 15.13 -12.17 31.05
CA GLY A 99 15.82 -13.35 31.59
C GLY A 99 15.10 -14.68 31.28
N LYS A 100 15.56 -15.79 31.90
CA LYS A 100 15.13 -17.21 31.67
C LYS A 100 13.61 -17.50 31.73
N ARG A 101 12.74 -16.53 32.02
CA ARG A 101 11.29 -16.70 32.15
C ARG A 101 10.55 -16.98 30.82
N MET A 102 11.09 -16.56 29.67
CA MET A 102 10.46 -16.82 28.36
C MET A 102 11.49 -17.00 27.24
N THR A 103 11.29 -18.02 26.41
CA THR A 103 12.11 -18.29 25.22
C THR A 103 11.91 -17.22 24.13
N PHE A 104 12.93 -17.04 23.29
CA PHE A 104 12.90 -16.11 22.15
C PHE A 104 11.67 -16.33 21.26
N THR A 105 11.35 -17.59 20.94
CA THR A 105 10.18 -17.97 20.13
C THR A 105 8.87 -17.48 20.73
N ARG A 106 8.70 -17.60 22.06
CA ARG A 106 7.47 -17.17 22.75
C ARG A 106 7.35 -15.64 22.79
N GLN A 107 8.47 -14.92 22.88
CA GLN A 107 8.48 -13.46 22.73
C GLN A 107 8.17 -13.03 21.29
N LEU A 108 8.66 -13.77 20.30
CA LEU A 108 8.40 -13.54 18.88
C LEU A 108 6.90 -13.67 18.57
N ILE A 109 6.27 -14.76 18.98
CA ILE A 109 4.82 -14.99 18.80
C ILE A 109 4.01 -13.88 19.47
N LYS A 110 4.41 -13.47 20.69
CA LYS A 110 3.74 -12.38 21.41
C LYS A 110 3.88 -11.04 20.69
N GLN A 111 5.06 -10.71 20.19
CA GLN A 111 5.26 -9.47 19.41
C GLN A 111 4.51 -9.50 18.08
N PHE A 112 4.46 -10.64 17.40
CA PHE A 112 3.70 -10.81 16.17
C PHE A 112 2.20 -10.63 16.39
N SER A 113 1.64 -11.25 17.43
CA SER A 113 0.24 -11.07 17.84
C SER A 113 -0.07 -9.61 18.19
N THR A 114 0.88 -8.92 18.84
CA THR A 114 0.73 -7.50 19.23
C THR A 114 0.79 -6.56 18.02
N GLN A 115 1.59 -6.88 17.00
CA GLN A 115 1.84 -6.03 15.83
C GLN A 115 1.25 -6.59 14.54
N LYS A 116 0.24 -7.45 14.64
CA LYS A 116 -0.42 -8.07 13.48
C LYS A 116 -0.91 -7.04 12.46
N GLU A 117 -1.38 -5.89 12.94
CA GLU A 117 -1.89 -4.79 12.11
C GLU A 117 -0.83 -4.26 11.13
N LEU A 118 0.44 -4.23 11.55
CA LEU A 118 1.54 -3.77 10.69
C LEU A 118 1.71 -4.69 9.47
N TYR A 119 1.38 -5.99 9.58
CA TYR A 119 1.39 -6.92 8.44
C TYR A 119 0.08 -6.95 7.69
N THR A 120 -1.04 -6.97 8.41
CA THR A 120 -2.37 -7.16 7.82
C THR A 120 -2.68 -6.04 6.82
N MET A 121 -2.36 -4.79 7.14
CA MET A 121 -2.68 -3.65 6.26
C MET A 121 -1.95 -3.66 4.91
N PRO A 122 -0.60 -3.72 4.87
CA PRO A 122 0.10 -3.81 3.58
C PRO A 122 -0.26 -5.09 2.82
N THR A 123 -0.53 -6.20 3.52
CA THR A 123 -0.99 -7.43 2.87
C THR A 123 -2.33 -7.24 2.17
N ILE A 124 -3.31 -6.60 2.82
CA ILE A 124 -4.61 -6.30 2.21
C ILE A 124 -4.43 -5.42 0.97
N ILE A 125 -3.61 -4.36 1.06
CA ILE A 125 -3.37 -3.45 -0.06
C ILE A 125 -2.87 -4.22 -1.29
N ILE A 126 -1.95 -5.15 -1.09
CA ILE A 126 -1.30 -5.87 -2.19
C ILE A 126 -2.17 -6.99 -2.73
N LEU A 127 -2.86 -7.72 -1.84
CA LEU A 127 -3.85 -8.70 -2.26
C LEU A 127 -4.98 -8.05 -3.07
N SER A 128 -5.35 -6.81 -2.74
CA SER A 128 -6.32 -6.03 -3.53
C SER A 128 -5.78 -5.57 -4.89
N ALA A 129 -4.49 -5.24 -4.99
CA ALA A 129 -3.87 -4.80 -6.25
C ALA A 129 -3.46 -5.96 -7.18
N LEU A 130 -3.19 -7.14 -6.63
CA LEU A 130 -2.72 -8.31 -7.38
C LEU A 130 -3.64 -8.73 -8.55
N PRO A 131 -4.97 -8.81 -8.37
CA PRO A 131 -5.87 -9.15 -9.48
C PRO A 131 -5.75 -8.19 -10.65
N GLN A 132 -5.61 -6.88 -10.38
CA GLN A 132 -5.43 -5.87 -11.43
C GLN A 132 -4.10 -6.09 -12.16
N ILE A 133 -3.01 -6.30 -11.41
CA ILE A 133 -1.68 -6.51 -11.99
C ILE A 133 -1.69 -7.75 -12.87
N ILE A 134 -2.18 -8.89 -12.35
CA ILE A 134 -2.24 -10.16 -13.09
C ILE A 134 -3.04 -9.99 -14.37
N LEU A 135 -4.25 -9.43 -14.30
CA LEU A 135 -5.09 -9.26 -15.48
C LEU A 135 -4.51 -8.26 -16.48
N THR A 136 -3.91 -7.16 -16.03
CA THR A 136 -3.27 -6.18 -16.92
C THR A 136 -2.10 -6.79 -17.67
N PHE A 137 -1.31 -7.65 -17.01
CA PHE A 137 -0.21 -8.36 -17.66
C PHE A 137 -0.69 -9.48 -18.58
N SER A 138 -1.66 -10.30 -18.14
CA SER A 138 -2.16 -11.45 -18.90
C SER A 138 -3.04 -11.07 -20.10
N LEU A 139 -3.76 -9.96 -20.03
CA LEU A 139 -4.65 -9.49 -21.11
C LEU A 139 -3.99 -8.47 -22.03
N ALA A 140 -2.72 -8.12 -21.79
CA ALA A 140 -1.98 -7.26 -22.68
C ALA A 140 -1.94 -7.86 -24.09
N CYS A 141 -2.22 -7.01 -25.09
CA CYS A 141 -2.22 -7.40 -26.51
C CYS A 141 -3.25 -8.49 -26.87
N THR A 142 -4.28 -8.71 -26.04
CA THR A 142 -5.37 -9.66 -26.33
C THR A 142 -6.66 -8.92 -26.59
N GLU A 143 -7.42 -9.34 -27.60
CA GLU A 143 -8.77 -8.83 -27.83
C GLU A 143 -9.66 -9.07 -26.59
N LEU A 144 -10.26 -7.98 -26.11
CA LEU A 144 -11.07 -7.97 -24.90
C LEU A 144 -12.50 -8.37 -25.23
N ASN A 145 -12.88 -9.59 -24.85
CA ASN A 145 -14.29 -9.99 -24.82
C ASN A 145 -14.99 -9.35 -23.60
N GLY A 146 -16.32 -9.19 -23.65
CA GLY A 146 -17.09 -8.54 -22.59
C GLY A 146 -16.80 -9.07 -21.17
N LEU A 147 -16.67 -10.39 -21.01
CA LEU A 147 -16.33 -11.00 -19.72
C LEU A 147 -14.93 -10.61 -19.20
N LYS A 148 -13.93 -10.55 -20.09
CA LYS A 148 -12.56 -10.13 -19.75
C LYS A 148 -12.53 -8.64 -19.39
N GLN A 149 -13.29 -7.81 -20.12
CA GLN A 149 -13.42 -6.39 -19.85
C GLN A 149 -14.08 -6.13 -18.48
N HIS A 150 -15.18 -6.83 -18.17
CA HIS A 150 -15.81 -6.72 -16.85
C HIS A 150 -14.89 -7.21 -15.73
N ALA A 151 -14.16 -8.31 -15.93
CA ALA A 151 -13.18 -8.80 -14.95
C ALA A 151 -12.07 -7.77 -14.69
N LEU A 152 -11.55 -7.11 -15.72
CA LEU A 152 -10.55 -6.06 -15.60
C LEU A 152 -11.10 -4.85 -14.80
N LEU A 153 -12.32 -4.41 -15.10
CA LEU A 153 -12.99 -3.32 -14.37
C LEU A 153 -13.19 -3.64 -12.89
N VAL A 154 -13.63 -4.87 -12.57
CA VAL A 154 -13.77 -5.33 -11.18
C VAL A 154 -12.43 -5.36 -10.47
N ALA A 155 -11.37 -5.82 -11.13
CA ALA A 155 -10.04 -5.84 -10.55
C ALA A 155 -9.49 -4.42 -10.29
N TYR A 156 -9.75 -3.47 -11.19
CA TYR A 156 -9.47 -2.06 -10.95
C TYR A 156 -10.21 -1.53 -9.72
N LEU A 157 -11.52 -1.80 -9.60
CA LEU A 157 -12.31 -1.38 -8.45
C LEU A 157 -11.77 -1.96 -7.13
N LEU A 158 -11.38 -3.24 -7.15
CA LEU A 158 -10.82 -3.90 -5.97
C LEU A 158 -9.48 -3.28 -5.56
N SER A 159 -8.65 -2.87 -6.51
CA SER A 159 -7.38 -2.19 -6.27
C SER A 159 -7.56 -0.82 -5.59
N PHE A 160 -8.69 -0.14 -5.83
CA PHE A 160 -9.04 1.11 -5.14
C PHE A 160 -9.64 0.89 -3.75
N ALA A 161 -10.12 -0.31 -3.42
CA ALA A 161 -10.78 -0.58 -2.15
C ALA A 161 -9.93 -0.22 -0.92
N PRO A 162 -8.60 -0.51 -0.86
CA PRO A 162 -7.79 -0.13 0.29
C PRO A 162 -7.66 1.39 0.49
N GLN A 163 -7.72 2.18 -0.59
CA GLN A 163 -7.68 3.64 -0.50
C GLN A 163 -8.99 4.19 0.05
N LEU A 164 -10.13 3.66 -0.43
CA LEU A 164 -11.46 4.01 0.05
C LEU A 164 -11.69 3.56 1.50
N LEU A 165 -11.16 2.38 1.86
CA LEU A 165 -11.26 1.80 3.19
C LEU A 165 -10.09 2.20 4.09
N GLY A 166 -9.25 3.16 3.70
CA GLY A 166 -8.07 3.56 4.46
C GLY A 166 -8.42 3.91 5.91
N PHE A 167 -9.52 4.62 6.14
CA PHE A 167 -10.01 4.88 7.50
C PHE A 167 -10.34 3.59 8.26
N VAL A 168 -11.09 2.68 7.65
CA VAL A 168 -11.50 1.40 8.26
C VAL A 168 -10.28 0.51 8.54
N LEU A 169 -9.31 0.50 7.63
CA LEU A 169 -8.12 -0.33 7.70
C LEU A 169 -7.10 0.24 8.71
N TYR A 170 -6.87 1.56 8.75
CA TYR A 170 -5.82 2.15 9.58
C TYR A 170 -6.32 2.67 10.94
N VAL A 171 -7.54 3.21 11.02
CA VAL A 171 -8.04 3.90 12.22
C VAL A 171 -8.77 2.96 13.17
N LEU A 172 -9.70 2.13 12.65
CA LEU A 172 -10.54 1.28 13.50
C LEU A 172 -9.78 0.17 14.28
N PRO A 173 -8.83 -0.58 13.69
CA PRO A 173 -8.15 -1.64 14.42
C PRO A 173 -7.18 -1.09 15.46
N SER A 174 -6.56 0.06 15.18
CA SER A 174 -5.61 0.68 16.10
C SER A 174 -6.30 1.20 17.36
N SER A 175 -5.94 0.65 18.52
CA SER A 175 -6.46 1.11 19.82
C SER A 175 -6.10 2.57 20.12
N ALA A 176 -4.98 3.06 19.59
CA ALA A 176 -4.55 4.46 19.75
C ALA A 176 -5.41 5.40 18.89
N TYR A 177 -5.52 5.14 17.58
CA TYR A 177 -6.31 5.98 16.69
C TYR A 177 -7.82 5.90 16.98
N LYS A 178 -8.33 4.73 17.35
CA LYS A 178 -9.71 4.57 17.77
C LYS A 178 -10.05 5.42 19.00
N LYS A 179 -9.13 5.50 19.97
CA LYS A 179 -9.31 6.36 21.16
C LYS A 179 -9.37 7.83 20.74
N GLU A 180 -8.42 8.28 19.93
CA GLU A 180 -8.40 9.67 19.46
C GLU A 180 -9.65 10.02 18.65
N PHE A 181 -10.08 9.11 17.76
CA PHE A 181 -11.29 9.27 16.96
C PHE A 181 -12.54 9.38 17.85
N SER A 182 -12.63 8.61 18.94
CA SER A 182 -13.77 8.65 19.86
C SER A 182 -13.95 10.00 20.56
N GLU A 183 -12.89 10.81 20.66
CA GLU A 183 -12.97 12.14 21.25
C GLU A 183 -13.49 13.21 20.27
N THR A 184 -13.49 12.91 18.97
CA THR A 184 -14.00 13.82 17.93
C THR A 184 -15.53 13.90 17.92
N LYS A 185 -16.10 15.01 17.42
CA LYS A 185 -17.57 15.18 17.28
C LYS A 185 -18.19 14.07 16.42
N ILE A 186 -17.49 13.65 15.36
CA ILE A 186 -17.94 12.59 14.45
C ILE A 186 -17.95 11.25 15.19
N GLY A 187 -16.88 10.90 15.91
CA GLY A 187 -16.81 9.67 16.70
C GLY A 187 -17.89 9.59 17.77
N LYS A 188 -18.15 10.69 18.49
CA LYS A 188 -19.23 10.78 19.49
C LYS A 188 -20.61 10.58 18.88
N SER A 189 -20.86 11.10 17.68
CA SER A 189 -22.11 10.88 16.94
C SER A 189 -22.25 9.44 16.43
N PHE A 190 -21.17 8.84 15.96
CA PHE A 190 -21.16 7.48 15.42
C PHE A 190 -21.38 6.43 16.53
N ILE A 191 -20.78 6.63 17.70
CA ILE A 191 -20.99 5.79 18.89
C ILE A 191 -22.41 5.92 19.44
N LYS A 192 -23.06 7.09 19.28
CA LYS A 192 -24.44 7.31 19.71
C LYS A 192 -25.46 6.57 18.83
N TRP A 193 -25.07 6.16 17.62
CA TRP A 193 -25.92 5.50 16.62
C TRP A 193 -25.72 3.97 16.56
N MET A 194 -24.76 3.44 17.31
CA MET A 194 -24.41 2.02 17.38
C MET A 194 -24.76 1.46 18.75
#